data_AF-A0A378KJ76-F1
#
_entry.id   AF-A0A378KJ76-F1
#
_cell.length_a   1.000
_cell.length_b   1.000
_cell.length_c   1.000
_cell.angle_alpha   90.00
_cell.angle_beta   90.00
_cell.angle_gamma   90.00
#
_symmetry.space_group_name_H-M   'P 1'
#
loop_
_entity.id
_entity.type
_entity.pdbx_description
1 polymer ?
#
loop_
_entity_poly.entity_id
_entity_poly.type
_entity_poly.pdbx_seq_one_letter_code
_entity_poly.pdbx_strand_id
1 'polypeptide(L)'
;MLGVFAEFETNLRRERQLEGIQRAKQEGKYKGRKPTARFKSSEVMELINQGFTRTAIAKKLNIGIASVYRIIKTHRQNNPDQTIPGSQATKKIAVVEIWLRVENKTKFVRGKNESRRQIENDCFSPFDMVKKDTDGWEYILKIPYTNEKELDETIYELMHEAESIADARNGFTEMSAIETITGKSW
;
A
#
# COMPACT_ATOMS: atom_id res chain seq x y z
N MET A 1 23.06 53.64 16.57
CA MET A 1 21.91 54.24 15.87
C MET A 1 21.89 54.00 14.35
N LEU A 2 23.02 53.70 13.66
CA LEU A 2 23.03 53.46 12.21
C LEU A 2 22.40 52.12 11.76
N GLY A 3 22.39 51.09 12.61
CA GLY A 3 21.79 49.78 12.28
C GLY A 3 20.27 49.82 12.05
N VAL A 4 19.56 50.71 12.76
CA VAL A 4 18.10 50.88 12.62
C VAL A 4 17.73 51.40 11.23
N PHE A 5 18.54 52.31 10.68
CA PHE A 5 18.35 52.83 9.33
C PHE A 5 18.70 51.78 8.26
N ALA A 6 19.75 50.98 8.48
CA ALA A 6 20.11 49.89 7.57
C ALA A 6 19.03 48.79 7.51
N GLU A 7 18.41 48.45 8.64
CA GLU A 7 17.28 47.52 8.71
C GLU A 7 16.04 48.08 8.03
N PHE A 8 15.71 49.35 8.27
CA PHE A 8 14.58 50.03 7.63
C PHE A 8 14.68 50.01 6.10
N GLU A 9 15.84 50.39 5.55
CA GLU A 9 16.05 50.34 4.10
C GLU A 9 16.00 48.91 3.53
N THR A 10 16.53 47.93 4.28
CA THR A 10 16.50 46.52 3.86
C THR A 10 15.08 45.98 3.83
N ASN A 11 14.26 46.36 4.81
CA ASN A 11 12.84 46.00 4.86
C ASN A 11 12.08 46.63 3.69
N LEU A 12 12.31 47.91 3.40
CA LEU A 12 11.67 48.60 2.28
C LEU A 12 12.05 48.00 0.91
N ARG A 13 13.30 47.58 0.72
CA ARG A 13 13.73 46.85 -0.50
C ARG A 13 13.05 45.49 -0.60
N ARG A 14 12.91 44.76 0.51
CA ARG A 14 12.26 43.45 0.56
C ARG A 14 10.77 43.56 0.21
N GLU A 15 10.07 44.54 0.75
CA GLU A 15 8.66 44.80 0.45
C GLU A 15 8.43 45.03 -1.05
N ARG A 16 9.23 45.93 -1.65
CA ARG A 16 9.17 46.17 -3.11
C ARG A 16 9.53 44.93 -3.94
N GLN A 17 10.52 44.16 -3.48
CA GLN A 17 10.89 42.91 -4.14
C GLN A 17 9.75 41.88 -4.06
N LEU A 18 9.04 41.79 -2.94
CA LEU A 18 7.89 40.90 -2.77
C LEU A 18 6.72 41.32 -3.67
N GLU A 19 6.39 42.61 -3.72
CA GLU A 19 5.37 43.14 -4.64
C GLU A 19 5.73 42.84 -6.11
N GLY A 20 6.99 43.05 -6.49
CA GLY A 20 7.49 42.72 -7.83
C GLY A 20 7.41 41.22 -8.15
N ILE A 21 7.79 40.35 -7.20
CA ILE A 21 7.66 38.90 -7.33
C ILE A 21 6.18 38.49 -7.41
N GLN A 22 5.30 39.12 -6.62
CA GLN A 22 3.88 38.81 -6.63
C GLN A 22 3.24 39.17 -7.97
N ARG A 23 3.56 40.33 -8.52
CA ARG A 23 3.15 40.73 -9.87
C ARG A 23 3.68 39.76 -10.94
N ALA A 24 4.96 39.40 -10.87
CA ALA A 24 5.57 38.45 -11.80
C ALA A 24 5.01 37.01 -11.68
N LYS A 25 4.56 36.60 -10.48
CA LYS A 25 3.85 35.33 -10.25
C LYS A 25 2.44 35.38 -10.84
N GLN A 26 1.70 36.47 -10.65
CA GLN A 26 0.38 36.68 -11.26
C GLN A 26 0.45 36.68 -12.80
N GLU A 27 1.48 37.30 -13.36
CA GLU A 27 1.77 37.29 -14.81
C GLU A 27 2.36 35.95 -15.30
N GLY A 28 2.56 34.95 -14.44
CA GLY A 28 3.07 33.63 -14.81
C GLY A 28 4.53 33.59 -15.29
N LYS A 29 5.29 34.68 -15.12
CA LYS A 29 6.71 34.78 -15.51
C LYS A 29 7.62 34.02 -14.55
N TYR A 30 7.24 33.91 -13.27
CA TYR A 30 8.04 33.21 -12.26
C TYR A 30 7.84 31.69 -12.33
N LYS A 31 8.61 31.00 -13.18
CA LYS A 31 8.49 29.55 -13.43
C LYS A 31 9.44 28.68 -12.58
N GLY A 32 10.22 29.29 -11.69
CA GLY A 32 11.22 28.59 -10.88
C GLY A 32 12.36 27.97 -11.71
N ARG A 33 13.14 27.08 -11.10
CA ARG A 33 14.20 26.33 -11.80
C ARG A 33 13.59 25.40 -12.84
N LYS A 34 14.09 25.43 -14.08
CA LYS A 34 13.66 24.50 -15.14
C LYS A 34 13.78 23.05 -14.66
N PRO A 35 12.70 22.24 -14.71
CA PRO A 35 12.70 20.89 -14.13
C PRO A 35 13.35 19.88 -15.09
N THR A 36 14.66 20.00 -15.33
CA THR A 36 15.43 19.19 -16.29
C THR A 36 15.29 17.68 -16.10
N ALA A 37 15.19 17.22 -14.86
CA ALA A 37 15.01 15.80 -14.57
C ALA A 37 13.58 15.29 -14.84
N ARG A 38 12.55 16.11 -14.64
CA ARG A 38 11.15 15.68 -14.89
C ARG A 38 10.84 15.52 -16.37
N PHE A 39 11.54 16.24 -17.25
CA PHE A 39 11.40 16.05 -18.70
C PHE A 39 11.83 14.65 -19.16
N LYS A 40 12.72 13.98 -18.43
CA LYS A 40 13.19 12.61 -18.72
C LYS A 40 12.36 11.54 -18.03
N SER A 41 11.15 11.87 -17.55
CA SER A 41 10.33 10.92 -16.78
C SER A 41 9.92 9.70 -17.60
N SER A 42 9.56 9.89 -18.87
CA SER A 42 9.21 8.80 -19.80
C SER A 42 10.38 7.85 -20.01
N GLU A 43 11.56 8.39 -20.36
CA GLU A 43 12.79 7.60 -20.55
C GLU A 43 13.18 6.81 -19.29
N VAL A 44 13.01 7.40 -18.10
CA VAL A 44 13.24 6.70 -16.83
C VAL A 44 12.31 5.49 -16.71
N MET A 45 11.01 5.65 -16.98
CA MET A 45 10.05 4.55 -16.88
C MET A 45 10.28 3.45 -17.91
N GLU A 46 10.64 3.81 -19.15
CA GLU A 46 10.99 2.85 -20.20
C GLU A 46 12.20 1.98 -19.78
N LEU A 47 13.26 2.60 -19.27
CA LEU A 47 14.45 1.87 -18.82
C LEU A 47 14.16 0.99 -17.60
N ILE A 48 13.25 1.41 -16.71
CA ILE A 48 12.81 0.58 -15.60
C ILE A 48 12.05 -0.64 -16.10
N ASN A 49 11.15 -0.47 -17.07
CA ASN A 49 10.40 -1.57 -17.68
C ASN A 49 11.32 -2.56 -18.43
N GLN A 50 12.45 -2.08 -18.96
CA GLN A 50 13.50 -2.90 -19.55
C GLN A 50 14.36 -3.64 -18.50
N GLY A 51 14.15 -3.42 -17.20
CA GLY A 51 14.84 -4.10 -16.11
C GLY A 51 16.17 -3.46 -15.69
N PHE A 52 16.49 -2.24 -16.12
CA PHE A 52 17.71 -1.56 -15.66
C PHE A 52 17.62 -1.19 -14.18
N THR A 53 18.76 -1.28 -13.49
CA THR A 53 18.86 -0.82 -12.10
C THR A 53 18.76 0.70 -12.01
N ARG A 54 18.19 1.22 -10.92
CA ARG A 54 18.01 2.66 -10.68
C ARG A 54 19.32 3.45 -10.75
N THR A 55 20.42 2.83 -10.30
CA THR A 55 21.78 3.36 -10.41
C THR A 55 22.29 3.41 -11.84
N ALA A 56 22.01 2.38 -12.66
CA ALA A 56 22.37 2.38 -14.07
C ALA A 56 21.58 3.45 -14.85
N ILE A 57 20.30 3.63 -14.53
CA ILE A 57 19.44 4.66 -15.13
C ILE A 57 19.97 6.06 -14.81
N ALA A 58 20.31 6.32 -13.54
CA ALA A 58 20.86 7.60 -13.12
C ALA A 58 22.14 7.96 -13.90
N LYS A 59 23.05 6.99 -14.08
CA LYS A 59 24.28 7.15 -14.88
C LYS A 59 23.96 7.37 -16.37
N LYS A 60 23.08 6.56 -16.96
CA LYS A 60 22.73 6.60 -18.39
C LYS A 60 22.07 7.93 -18.79
N LEU A 61 21.18 8.45 -17.95
CA LEU A 61 20.43 9.68 -18.22
C LEU A 61 21.11 10.95 -17.67
N ASN A 62 22.28 10.79 -17.03
CA ASN A 62 23.03 11.86 -16.36
C ASN A 62 22.14 12.68 -15.39
N ILE A 63 21.40 11.98 -14.54
CA ILE A 63 20.55 12.57 -13.50
C ILE A 63 20.94 12.03 -12.12
N GLY A 64 20.74 12.83 -11.08
CA GLY A 64 20.93 12.36 -9.71
C GLY A 64 19.99 11.20 -9.39
N ILE A 65 20.47 10.20 -8.65
CA ILE A 65 19.67 9.03 -8.25
C ILE A 65 18.40 9.43 -7.47
N ALA A 66 18.47 10.52 -6.69
CA ALA A 66 17.32 11.09 -5.99
C ALA A 66 16.21 11.54 -6.96
N SER A 67 16.57 12.03 -8.15
CA SER A 67 15.61 12.40 -9.18
C SER A 67 14.90 11.18 -9.76
N VAL A 68 15.62 10.07 -9.97
CA VAL A 68 15.04 8.79 -10.41
C VAL A 68 14.00 8.31 -9.40
N TYR A 69 14.34 8.28 -8.11
CA TYR A 69 13.39 7.91 -7.05
C TYR A 69 12.17 8.84 -6.97
N ARG A 70 12.35 10.15 -7.15
CA ARG A 70 11.23 11.12 -7.18
C ARG A 70 10.29 10.86 -8.36
N ILE A 71 10.83 10.59 -9.55
CA ILE A 71 10.04 10.27 -10.74
C ILE A 71 9.23 8.99 -10.50
N ILE A 72 9.86 7.94 -9.97
CA ILE A 72 9.17 6.69 -9.62
C ILE A 72 8.04 6.94 -8.61
N LYS A 73 8.31 7.72 -7.55
CA LYS A 73 7.30 8.06 -6.54
C LYS A 73 6.10 8.81 -7.16
N THR A 74 6.34 9.81 -7.99
CA THR A 74 5.27 10.56 -8.68
C THR A 74 4.52 9.67 -9.66
N HIS A 75 5.21 8.77 -10.37
CA HIS A 75 4.56 7.82 -11.28
C HIS A 75 3.63 6.86 -10.54
N ARG A 76 4.06 6.31 -9.39
CA ARG A 76 3.23 5.45 -8.54
C ARG A 76 2.02 6.18 -7.95
N GLN A 77 2.15 7.47 -7.63
CA GLN A 77 1.02 8.28 -7.17
C GLN A 77 -0.04 8.47 -8.27
N ASN A 78 0.40 8.63 -9.53
CA ASN A 78 -0.51 8.78 -10.66
C ASN A 78 -1.09 7.44 -11.14
N ASN A 79 -0.37 6.33 -10.93
CA ASN A 79 -0.75 4.98 -11.36
C ASN A 79 -0.58 3.99 -10.18
N PRO A 80 -1.53 3.95 -9.23
CA PRO A 80 -1.41 3.12 -8.03
C PRO A 80 -1.42 1.61 -8.30
N ASP A 81 -2.07 1.18 -9.39
CA ASP A 81 -2.28 -0.24 -9.72
C ASP A 81 -1.15 -0.85 -10.58
N GLN A 82 -0.19 -0.04 -11.03
CA GLN A 82 0.84 -0.51 -11.96
C GLN A 82 2.07 -1.03 -11.22
N THR A 83 2.43 -2.30 -11.46
CA THR A 83 3.63 -2.93 -10.89
C THR A 83 4.89 -2.44 -11.60
N ILE A 84 5.90 -2.04 -10.82
CA ILE A 84 7.16 -1.51 -11.36
C ILE A 84 8.25 -2.58 -11.20
N PRO A 85 8.88 -3.06 -12.29
CA PRO A 85 9.96 -4.04 -12.22
C PRO A 85 11.11 -3.59 -11.30
N GLY A 86 11.59 -4.50 -10.45
CA GLY A 86 12.65 -4.20 -9.48
C GLY A 86 12.23 -3.33 -8.28
N SER A 87 10.95 -2.93 -8.20
CA SER A 87 10.37 -2.52 -6.91
C SER A 87 10.05 -3.78 -6.13
N GLN A 88 10.99 -4.24 -5.29
CA GLN A 88 10.60 -5.10 -4.18
C GLN A 88 9.66 -4.28 -3.31
N ALA A 89 8.36 -4.45 -3.54
CA ALA A 89 7.38 -3.99 -2.60
C ALA A 89 7.70 -4.67 -1.27
N THR A 90 7.92 -3.86 -0.24
CA THR A 90 8.05 -4.37 1.11
C THR A 90 6.71 -4.99 1.47
N LYS A 91 6.64 -6.32 1.52
CA LYS A 91 5.45 -7.01 2.04
C LYS A 91 5.27 -6.56 3.49
N LYS A 92 4.14 -5.92 3.76
CA LYS A 92 3.67 -5.65 5.12
C LYS A 92 3.01 -6.90 5.66
N ILE A 93 2.79 -6.97 6.97
CA ILE A 93 2.08 -8.06 7.61
C ILE A 93 0.86 -7.45 8.30
N ALA A 94 -0.33 -7.88 7.92
CA ALA A 94 -1.57 -7.57 8.62
C ALA A 94 -1.80 -8.65 9.68
N VAL A 95 -2.15 -8.23 10.89
CA VAL A 95 -2.65 -9.13 11.92
C VAL A 95 -4.16 -9.05 11.86
N VAL A 96 -4.79 -10.17 11.51
CA VAL A 96 -6.23 -10.26 11.31
C VAL A 96 -6.80 -11.25 12.33
N GLU A 97 -7.73 -10.76 13.15
CA GLU A 97 -8.53 -11.60 14.03
C GLU A 97 -9.70 -12.15 13.23
N ILE A 98 -9.85 -13.47 13.23
CA ILE A 98 -10.88 -14.18 12.50
C ILE A 98 -11.76 -14.91 13.50
N TRP A 99 -13.05 -14.67 13.44
CA TRP A 99 -14.05 -15.50 14.07
C TRP A 99 -14.65 -16.41 13.00
N LEU A 100 -14.49 -17.73 13.14
CA LEU A 100 -15.00 -18.74 12.22
C LEU A 100 -15.82 -19.79 12.97
N ARG A 101 -17.13 -19.78 12.72
CA ARG A 101 -18.05 -20.83 13.12
C ARG A 101 -18.35 -21.73 11.94
N VAL A 102 -18.31 -23.04 12.16
CA VAL A 102 -18.65 -24.07 11.17
C VAL A 102 -19.77 -24.92 11.76
N GLU A 103 -20.86 -25.08 11.02
CA GLU A 103 -22.03 -25.82 11.49
C GLU A 103 -22.65 -26.67 10.36
N ASN A 104 -23.38 -27.73 10.71
CA ASN A 104 -24.06 -28.55 9.71
C ASN A 104 -25.39 -27.90 9.32
N LYS A 105 -25.78 -27.96 8.04
CA LYS A 105 -27.09 -27.46 7.57
C LYS A 105 -28.27 -28.23 8.18
N THR A 106 -28.03 -29.48 8.59
CA THR A 106 -29.05 -30.33 9.22
C THR A 106 -28.45 -31.19 10.32
N LYS A 107 -29.27 -31.54 11.32
CA LYS A 107 -28.90 -32.38 12.47
C LYS A 107 -28.46 -33.80 12.09
N PHE A 108 -28.80 -34.26 10.88
CA PHE A 108 -28.47 -35.60 10.37
C PHE A 108 -27.11 -35.66 9.66
N VAL A 109 -26.53 -34.53 9.31
CA VAL A 109 -25.20 -34.46 8.68
C VAL A 109 -24.13 -34.50 9.75
N ARG A 110 -23.04 -35.22 9.47
CA ARG A 110 -21.85 -35.31 10.31
C ARG A 110 -20.66 -34.88 9.44
N GLY A 111 -20.16 -33.67 9.64
CA GLY A 111 -19.09 -33.12 8.80
C GLY A 111 -18.37 -31.90 9.37
N LYS A 112 -19.01 -31.10 10.24
CA LYS A 112 -18.46 -29.84 10.74
C LYS A 112 -17.03 -29.87 11.28
N ASN A 113 -16.64 -30.93 11.99
CA ASN A 113 -15.29 -31.02 12.56
C ASN A 113 -14.22 -31.25 11.49
N GLU A 114 -14.53 -32.09 10.50
CA GLU A 114 -13.63 -32.31 9.35
C GLU A 114 -13.57 -31.06 8.45
N SER A 115 -14.70 -30.37 8.24
CA SER A 115 -14.69 -29.08 7.55
C SER A 115 -13.82 -28.06 8.28
N ARG A 116 -13.97 -27.90 9.61
CA ARG A 116 -13.13 -27.00 10.40
C ARG A 116 -11.65 -27.36 10.27
N ARG A 117 -11.30 -28.64 10.44
CA ARG A 117 -9.91 -29.10 10.33
C ARG A 117 -9.33 -28.82 8.94
N GLN A 118 -10.12 -29.02 7.89
CA GLN A 118 -9.66 -28.74 6.54
C GLN A 118 -9.46 -27.23 6.32
N ILE A 119 -10.36 -26.37 6.81
CA ILE A 119 -10.19 -24.92 6.73
C ILE A 119 -8.94 -24.47 7.48
N GLU A 120 -8.71 -24.99 8.69
CA GLU A 120 -7.50 -24.68 9.49
C GLU A 120 -6.22 -25.07 8.72
N ASN A 121 -6.21 -26.22 8.03
CA ASN A 121 -5.04 -26.71 7.30
C ASN A 121 -4.81 -26.00 5.95
N ASP A 122 -5.86 -25.84 5.15
CA ASP A 122 -5.75 -25.41 3.76
C ASP A 122 -5.74 -23.88 3.68
N CYS A 123 -6.64 -23.21 4.42
CA CYS A 123 -6.83 -21.77 4.34
C CYS A 123 -5.97 -21.01 5.37
N PHE A 124 -5.88 -21.50 6.62
CA PHE A 124 -5.30 -20.70 7.71
C PHE A 124 -3.83 -20.98 7.99
N SER A 125 -3.40 -22.24 7.92
CA SER A 125 -2.00 -22.67 8.15
C SER A 125 -0.96 -21.86 7.35
N PRO A 126 -1.20 -21.45 6.09
CA PRO A 126 -0.25 -20.62 5.33
C PRO A 126 0.07 -19.25 5.96
N PHE A 127 -0.75 -18.77 6.90
CA PHE A 127 -0.66 -17.44 7.49
C PHE A 127 -0.26 -17.44 8.97
N ASP A 128 0.54 -18.42 9.40
CA ASP A 128 1.01 -18.56 10.78
C ASP A 128 -0.15 -18.49 11.80
N MET A 129 -1.23 -19.23 11.52
CA MET A 129 -2.44 -19.22 12.33
C MET A 129 -2.16 -19.53 13.80
N VAL A 130 -2.72 -18.70 14.69
CA VAL A 130 -2.80 -18.97 16.13
C VAL A 130 -4.26 -19.05 16.54
N LYS A 131 -4.68 -20.17 17.10
CA LYS A 131 -6.00 -20.33 17.68
C LYS A 131 -6.00 -19.80 19.13
N LYS A 132 -6.94 -18.93 19.48
CA LYS A 132 -6.99 -18.32 20.83
C LYS A 132 -7.38 -19.35 21.89
N ASP A 133 -8.37 -20.18 21.59
CA ASP A 133 -8.86 -21.24 22.47
C ASP A 133 -8.97 -22.57 21.72
N THR A 134 -8.63 -23.70 22.36
CA THR A 134 -8.64 -25.04 21.73
C THR A 134 -9.99 -25.38 21.09
N ASP A 135 -11.09 -25.07 21.77
CA ASP A 135 -12.47 -25.29 21.30
C ASP A 135 -13.17 -24.02 20.79
N GLY A 136 -12.48 -22.88 20.85
CA GLY A 136 -13.00 -21.60 20.42
C GLY A 136 -13.10 -21.47 18.90
N TRP A 137 -13.73 -20.38 18.48
CA TRP A 137 -13.96 -20.03 17.08
C TRP A 137 -13.07 -18.88 16.64
N GLU A 138 -12.12 -18.46 17.48
CA GLU A 138 -11.28 -17.30 17.26
C GLU A 138 -9.86 -17.71 16.87
N TYR A 139 -9.38 -17.07 15.80
CA TYR A 139 -8.08 -17.30 15.19
C TYR A 139 -7.39 -15.95 14.95
N ILE A 140 -6.07 -15.96 14.90
CA ILE A 140 -5.25 -14.82 14.52
C ILE A 140 -4.40 -15.26 13.33
N LEU A 141 -4.50 -14.55 12.21
CA LEU A 141 -3.68 -14.77 11.02
C LEU A 141 -2.72 -13.61 10.81
N LYS A 142 -1.54 -13.93 10.27
CA LYS A 142 -0.52 -12.97 9.82
C LYS A 142 -0.47 -12.98 8.30
N ILE A 143 -1.26 -12.10 7.68
CA ILE A 143 -1.41 -12.05 6.23
C ILE A 143 -0.38 -11.10 5.62
N PRO A 144 0.57 -11.58 4.81
CA PRO A 144 1.52 -10.70 4.14
C PRO A 144 0.87 -10.04 2.92
N TYR A 145 0.95 -8.71 2.83
CA TYR A 145 0.32 -7.94 1.74
C TYR A 145 1.21 -6.79 1.24
N THR A 146 1.08 -6.45 -0.03
CA THR A 146 1.79 -5.34 -0.69
C THR A 146 0.97 -4.06 -0.72
N ASN A 147 -0.34 -4.22 -0.95
CA ASN A 147 -1.31 -3.14 -1.08
C ASN A 147 -2.64 -3.58 -0.43
N GLU A 148 -3.49 -2.61 -0.10
CA GLU A 148 -4.75 -2.90 0.61
C GLU A 148 -5.71 -3.78 -0.21
N LYS A 149 -5.66 -3.68 -1.55
CA LYS A 149 -6.48 -4.50 -2.44
C LYS A 149 -6.10 -5.98 -2.38
N GLU A 150 -4.80 -6.30 -2.36
CA GLU A 150 -4.28 -7.67 -2.20
C GLU A 150 -4.71 -8.26 -0.85
N LEU A 151 -4.69 -7.45 0.22
CA LEU A 151 -5.19 -7.88 1.53
C LEU A 151 -6.68 -8.21 1.46
N ASP A 152 -7.48 -7.35 0.83
CA ASP A 152 -8.93 -7.56 0.66
C ASP A 152 -9.21 -8.82 -0.16
N GLU A 153 -8.55 -8.98 -1.31
CA GLU A 153 -8.68 -10.14 -2.19
C GLU A 153 -8.32 -11.42 -1.43
N THR A 154 -7.22 -11.42 -0.68
CA THR A 154 -6.79 -12.58 0.12
C THR A 154 -7.85 -12.95 1.17
N ILE A 155 -8.44 -11.97 1.87
CA ILE A 155 -9.46 -12.24 2.89
C ILE A 155 -10.74 -12.77 2.26
N TYR A 156 -11.19 -12.20 1.13
CA TYR A 156 -12.38 -12.70 0.43
C TYR A 156 -12.18 -14.10 -0.13
N GLU A 157 -10.98 -14.40 -0.66
CA GLU A 157 -10.63 -15.76 -1.10
C GLU A 157 -10.70 -16.75 0.07
N LEU A 158 -10.15 -16.39 1.24
CA LEU A 158 -10.24 -17.22 2.44
C LEU A 158 -11.68 -17.49 2.89
N MET A 159 -12.53 -16.45 2.88
CA MET A 159 -13.94 -16.60 3.23
C MET A 159 -14.67 -17.53 2.24
N HIS A 160 -14.40 -17.36 0.95
CA HIS A 160 -15.01 -18.17 -0.10
C HIS A 160 -14.56 -19.64 -0.05
N GLU A 161 -13.27 -19.89 0.15
CA GLU A 161 -12.74 -21.25 0.32
C GLU A 161 -13.32 -21.92 1.57
N ALA A 162 -13.40 -21.20 2.68
CA ALA A 162 -13.98 -21.72 3.92
C ALA A 162 -15.46 -22.12 3.73
N GLU A 163 -16.24 -21.28 3.06
CA GLU A 163 -17.63 -21.58 2.72
C GLU A 163 -17.72 -22.80 1.81
N SER A 164 -16.90 -22.88 0.76
CA SER A 164 -16.85 -24.00 -0.17
C SER A 164 -16.52 -25.34 0.52
N ILE A 165 -15.55 -25.34 1.44
CA ILE A 165 -15.15 -26.52 2.22
C ILE A 165 -16.29 -26.99 3.15
N ALA A 166 -17.06 -26.07 3.73
CA ALA A 166 -18.22 -26.42 4.53
C ALA A 166 -19.36 -26.94 3.65
N ASP A 167 -19.65 -26.27 2.55
CA ASP A 167 -20.71 -26.64 1.61
C ASP A 167 -20.51 -28.02 1.00
N ALA A 168 -19.27 -28.39 0.66
CA ALA A 168 -18.90 -29.71 0.18
C ALA A 168 -19.30 -30.85 1.14
N ARG A 169 -19.51 -30.54 2.43
CA ARG A 169 -19.94 -31.50 3.46
C ARG A 169 -21.35 -31.20 4.01
N ASN A 170 -22.17 -30.46 3.27
CA ASN A 170 -23.50 -30.00 3.70
C ASN A 170 -23.47 -29.21 5.02
N GLY A 171 -22.39 -28.47 5.25
CA GLY A 171 -22.25 -27.48 6.31
C GLY A 171 -22.37 -26.06 5.78
N PHE A 172 -22.24 -25.08 6.67
CA PHE A 172 -22.08 -23.67 6.33
C PHE A 172 -21.07 -23.05 7.31
N THR A 173 -20.53 -21.88 6.93
CA THR A 173 -19.64 -21.09 7.77
C THR A 173 -20.23 -19.72 8.06
N GLU A 174 -20.05 -19.25 9.30
CA GLU A 174 -20.18 -17.83 9.63
C GLU A 174 -18.77 -17.34 9.95
N MET A 175 -18.24 -16.44 9.11
CA MET A 175 -16.89 -15.92 9.25
C MET A 175 -16.94 -14.40 9.32
N SER A 176 -16.18 -13.83 10.26
CA SER A 176 -15.92 -12.40 10.31
C SER A 176 -14.42 -12.19 10.53
N ALA A 177 -13.84 -11.23 9.82
CA ALA A 177 -12.43 -10.90 9.93
C ALA A 177 -12.27 -9.42 10.32
N ILE A 178 -11.35 -9.12 11.23
CA ILE A 178 -11.06 -7.76 11.68
C ILE A 178 -9.55 -7.54 11.72
N GLU A 179 -9.04 -6.54 11.00
CA GLU A 179 -7.63 -6.15 11.09
C GLU A 179 -7.39 -5.34 12.37
N THR A 180 -6.45 -5.78 13.20
CA THR A 180 -6.23 -5.21 14.55
C THR A 180 -5.77 -3.75 14.52
N ILE A 181 -5.05 -3.34 13.48
CA ILE A 181 -4.42 -2.00 13.41
C ILE A 181 -5.40 -0.96 12.86
N THR A 182 -6.03 -1.26 11.73
CA THR A 182 -6.93 -0.31 11.05
C THR A 182 -8.36 -0.38 11.57
N GLY A 183 -8.73 -1.50 12.22
CA GLY A 183 -10.11 -1.80 12.59
C GLY A 183 -11.00 -2.13 11.40
N LYS A 184 -10.43 -2.32 10.19
CA LYS A 184 -11.17 -2.72 9.01
C LYS A 184 -11.74 -4.12 9.22
N SER A 185 -13.00 -4.30 8.88
CA SER A 185 -13.72 -5.57 8.99
C SER A 185 -14.18 -6.08 7.63
N TRP A 186 -14.22 -7.39 7.48
CA TRP A 186 -14.78 -8.12 6.34
C TRP A 186 -15.82 -9.12 6.80
#